data_AF-X1MV89-F1
#
_entry.id   AF-X1MV89-F1
#
_cell.length_a   1.000
_cell.length_b   1.000
_cell.length_c   1.000
_cell.angle_alpha   90.00
_cell.angle_beta   90.00
_cell.angle_gamma   90.00
#
_symmetry.space_group_name_H-M   'P 1'
#
loop_
_entity.id
_entity.type
_entity.pdbx_description
1 polymer ?
#
loop_
_entity_poly.entity_id
_entity_poly.type
_entity_poly.pdbx_seq_one_letter_code
_entity_poly.pdbx_strand_id
1 'polypeptide(L)'
;MKNLILSIFPGIDLLGRAFEEEGYCVVRGPDPLWGGDIKSFHPPAEVFEGVIGGPPCQEWSILRFVHKGKHPKWGNLIPEFERVVKR
;
A
#
# COMPACT_ATOMS: atom_id res chain seq x y z
N MET A 1 -17.13 -17.37 4.36
CA MET A 1 -16.07 -16.60 3.68
C MET A 1 -16.12 -15.20 4.24
N LYS A 2 -14.98 -14.65 4.60
CA LYS A 2 -14.82 -13.36 5.26
C LYS A 2 -14.65 -12.17 4.33
N ASN A 3 -14.59 -12.23 2.99
CA ASN A 3 -14.60 -11.04 2.09
C ASN A 3 -13.82 -9.81 2.65
N LEU A 4 -12.67 -10.01 3.30
CA LEU A 4 -11.98 -8.98 4.08
C LEU A 4 -10.60 -8.75 3.48
N ILE A 5 -10.37 -7.56 2.95
CA ILE A 5 -9.14 -7.17 2.27
C ILE A 5 -8.43 -6.06 3.04
N LEU A 6 -7.10 -6.19 3.15
CA LEU A 6 -6.25 -5.13 3.67
C LEU A 6 -5.66 -4.31 2.51
N SER A 7 -5.94 -3.01 2.46
CA SER A 7 -5.36 -2.07 1.49
C SER A 7 -4.23 -1.28 2.13
N ILE A 8 -2.97 -1.56 1.77
CA ILE A 8 -1.78 -0.81 2.21
C ILE A 8 -1.28 0.13 1.12
N PHE A 9 -0.70 1.26 1.52
CA PHE A 9 -0.42 2.36 0.58
C PHE A 9 -1.66 2.74 -0.26
N PRO A 10 -2.84 2.93 0.37
CA PRO A 10 -4.10 3.12 -0.36
C PRO A 10 -4.12 4.37 -1.24
N GLY A 11 -3.40 5.44 -0.89
CA GLY A 11 -3.56 6.75 -1.51
C GLY A 11 -5.02 7.22 -1.39
N ILE A 12 -5.68 7.46 -2.53
CA ILE A 12 -7.13 7.73 -2.60
C ILE A 12 -7.99 6.45 -2.71
N ASP A 13 -7.36 5.28 -2.60
CA ASP A 13 -7.93 3.93 -2.49
C ASP A 13 -8.83 3.49 -3.66
N LEU A 14 -8.43 3.81 -4.90
CA LEU A 14 -9.19 3.39 -6.09
C LEU A 14 -9.29 1.87 -6.24
N LEU A 15 -8.22 1.13 -5.91
CA LEU A 15 -8.25 -0.32 -5.96
C LEU A 15 -9.16 -0.88 -4.86
N GLY A 16 -9.07 -0.34 -3.64
CA GLY A 16 -9.97 -0.71 -2.54
C GLY A 16 -11.43 -0.47 -2.89
N ARG A 17 -11.76 0.67 -3.53
CA ARG A 17 -13.13 0.95 -4.00
C ARG A 17 -13.67 -0.13 -4.93
N ALA A 18 -12.86 -0.64 -5.87
CA ALA A 18 -13.29 -1.72 -6.75
C ALA A 18 -13.61 -3.01 -5.96
N PHE A 19 -12.82 -3.33 -4.93
CA PHE A 19 -13.13 -4.46 -4.04
C PHE A 19 -14.40 -4.22 -3.21
N GLU A 20 -14.62 -2.99 -2.73
CA GLU A 20 -15.87 -2.60 -2.05
C GLU A 20 -17.09 -2.78 -2.98
N GLU A 21 -16.97 -2.39 -4.26
CA GLU A 21 -18.02 -2.57 -5.29
C GLU A 21 -18.32 -4.06 -5.57
N GLU A 22 -17.31 -4.94 -5.46
CA GLU A 22 -17.46 -6.41 -5.55
C GLU A 22 -17.95 -7.06 -4.25
N GLY A 23 -18.25 -6.28 -3.21
CA GLY A 23 -18.82 -6.76 -1.94
C GLY A 23 -17.80 -7.18 -0.88
N TYR A 24 -16.54 -6.74 -1.00
CA TYR A 24 -15.54 -6.92 0.04
C TYR A 24 -15.58 -5.79 1.08
N CYS A 25 -15.31 -6.13 2.34
CA CYS A 25 -14.95 -5.18 3.37
C CYS A 25 -13.47 -4.83 3.23
N VAL A 26 -13.17 -3.55 3.00
CA VAL A 26 -11.80 -3.07 2.86
C VAL A 26 -11.35 -2.35 4.14
N VAL A 27 -10.26 -2.84 4.72
CA VAL A 27 -9.55 -2.19 5.82
C VAL A 27 -8.36 -1.44 5.26
N ARG A 28 -8.31 -0.14 5.50
CA ARG A 28 -7.24 0.73 5.02
C ARG A 28 -6.10 0.78 6.02
N GLY A 29 -4.91 0.41 5.57
CA GLY A 29 -3.65 0.58 6.27
C GLY A 29 -3.07 1.99 6.11
N PRO A 30 -1.85 2.22 6.63
CA PRO A 30 -1.21 3.53 6.58
C PRO A 30 -0.79 3.91 5.14
N ASP A 31 -0.76 5.21 4.89
CA ASP A 31 -0.23 5.78 3.66
C ASP A 31 0.69 6.99 3.94
N PRO A 32 1.90 7.05 3.35
CA PRO A 32 2.78 8.20 3.48
C PRO A 32 2.21 9.53 2.95
N LEU A 33 1.23 9.50 2.04
CA LEU A 33 0.49 10.66 1.54
C LEU A 33 -0.31 11.34 2.67
N TRP A 34 -0.80 10.54 3.62
CA TRP A 34 -1.63 10.98 4.75
C TRP A 34 -0.86 10.99 6.08
N GLY A 35 0.47 10.86 6.03
CA GLY A 35 1.32 10.84 7.23
C GLY A 35 1.39 9.50 7.96
N GLY A 36 0.81 8.43 7.40
CA GLY A 36 0.92 7.09 7.95
C GLY A 36 2.29 6.45 7.65
N ASP A 37 2.82 5.71 8.62
CA ASP A 37 4.07 4.96 8.48
C ASP A 37 3.85 3.44 8.50
N ILE A 38 4.04 2.81 7.35
CA ILE A 38 3.93 1.36 7.17
C ILE A 38 4.89 0.58 8.07
N LYS A 39 6.06 1.12 8.41
CA LYS A 39 7.09 0.43 9.20
C LYS A 39 6.61 0.15 10.62
N SER A 40 5.76 1.03 11.16
CA SER A 40 5.13 0.87 12.47
C SER A 40 3.86 0.01 12.43
N PHE A 41 3.37 -0.32 11.24
CA PHE A 41 2.12 -1.05 11.06
C PHE A 41 2.34 -2.57 11.03
N HIS A 42 1.65 -3.24 11.93
CA HIS A 42 1.80 -4.67 12.20
C HIS A 42 0.41 -5.32 12.26
N PRO A 43 -0.26 -5.51 11.10
CA PRO A 43 -1.56 -6.16 11.06
C PRO A 43 -1.42 -7.62 11.54
N PRO A 44 -2.50 -8.19 12.12
CA PRO A 44 -2.52 -9.59 12.51
C PRO A 44 -2.42 -10.51 11.28
N ALA A 45 -1.66 -11.59 11.41
CA ALA A 45 -1.55 -12.64 10.39
C ALA A 45 -2.87 -13.42 10.26
N GLU A 46 -3.13 -14.01 9.09
CA GLU A 46 -4.25 -14.94 8.82
C GLU A 46 -5.67 -14.36 9.04
N VAL A 47 -5.80 -13.04 9.26
CA VAL A 47 -7.11 -12.37 9.43
C VAL A 47 -7.72 -11.94 8.10
N PHE A 48 -6.89 -11.47 7.18
CA PHE A 48 -7.31 -10.95 5.87
C PHE A 48 -7.23 -12.04 4.81
N GLU A 49 -8.19 -12.06 3.89
CA GLU A 49 -8.17 -13.00 2.76
C GLU A 49 -7.19 -12.59 1.67
N GLY A 50 -6.85 -11.30 1.64
CA GLY A 50 -5.92 -10.73 0.69
C GLY A 50 -5.38 -9.39 1.16
N VAL A 51 -4.21 -9.06 0.61
CA VAL A 51 -3.56 -7.76 0.78
C VAL A 51 -3.41 -7.14 -0.60
N ILE A 52 -3.87 -5.89 -0.73
CA ILE A 52 -3.71 -5.08 -1.94
C ILE A 52 -2.89 -3.83 -1.59
N GLY A 53 -2.25 -3.23 -2.60
CA GLY A 53 -1.52 -1.99 -2.39
C GLY A 53 -0.50 -1.68 -3.48
N GLY A 54 0.02 -0.46 -3.44
CA GLY A 54 1.05 0.00 -4.36
C GLY A 54 2.01 0.97 -3.67
N PRO A 55 3.21 0.52 -3.24
CA PRO A 55 4.18 1.42 -2.64
C PRO A 55 4.61 2.52 -3.64
N PRO A 56 5.00 3.72 -3.18
CA PRO A 56 5.41 4.81 -4.06
C PRO A 56 6.51 4.40 -5.05
N CYS A 57 6.28 4.68 -6.34
CA CYS A 57 7.14 4.21 -7.43
C CYS A 57 8.33 5.13 -7.75
N GLN A 58 8.49 6.27 -7.05
CA GLN A 58 9.44 7.33 -7.41
C GLN A 58 10.90 6.84 -7.53
N GLU A 59 11.31 5.93 -6.65
CA GLU A 59 12.65 5.31 -6.67
C GLU A 59 12.86 4.45 -7.93
N TRP A 60 11.80 3.76 -8.35
CA TRP A 60 11.83 2.71 -9.37
C TRP A 60 11.39 3.19 -10.76
N SER A 61 10.82 4.39 -10.87
CA SER A 61 10.36 4.95 -12.13
C SER A 61 11.52 5.15 -13.10
N ILE A 62 11.45 4.55 -14.29
CA ILE A 62 12.42 4.77 -15.37
C ILE A 62 12.46 6.24 -15.80
N LEU A 63 11.36 6.98 -15.63
CA LEU A 63 11.23 8.40 -15.97
C LEU A 63 11.64 9.33 -14.82
N ARG A 64 12.22 8.83 -13.72
CA ARG A 64 12.61 9.66 -12.56
C ARG A 64 13.55 10.82 -12.94
N PHE A 65 14.32 10.68 -14.01
CA PHE A 65 15.24 11.71 -14.52
C PHE A 65 14.52 12.97 -15.04
N VAL A 66 13.24 12.88 -15.40
CA VAL A 66 12.42 14.04 -15.81
C VAL A 66 12.23 14.99 -14.63
N HIS A 67 12.23 14.47 -13.40
CA HIS A 67 12.08 15.24 -12.17
C HIS A 67 13.43 15.77 -11.67
N LYS A 68 14.10 16.57 -12.49
CA LYS A 68 15.46 17.08 -12.23
C LYS A 68 15.59 17.72 -10.85
N GLY A 69 16.60 17.30 -10.09
CA GLY A 69 16.94 17.86 -8.78
C GLY A 69 16.02 17.43 -7.62
N LYS A 70 15.06 16.52 -7.87
CA LYS A 70 14.18 16.00 -6.82
C LYS A 70 14.48 14.53 -6.56
N HIS A 71 14.81 14.21 -5.33
CA HIS A 71 14.98 12.83 -4.88
C HIS A 71 13.62 12.17 -4.61
N PRO A 72 13.52 10.84 -4.72
CA PRO A 72 12.36 10.08 -4.27
C PRO A 72 12.01 10.44 -2.83
N LYS A 73 10.76 10.84 -2.59
CA LYS A 73 10.34 11.39 -1.30
C LYS A 73 10.34 10.33 -0.19
N TRP A 74 10.01 9.09 -0.54
CA TRP A 74 9.79 8.01 0.42
C TRP A 74 10.75 6.83 0.27
N GLY A 75 11.70 6.92 -0.67
CA GLY A 75 12.67 5.86 -0.97
C GLY A 75 12.02 4.54 -1.40
N ASN A 76 12.72 3.43 -1.18
CA ASN A 76 12.24 2.10 -1.49
C ASN A 76 11.36 1.53 -0.36
N LEU A 77 10.06 1.41 -0.61
CA LEU A 77 9.09 0.81 0.30
C LEU A 77 8.56 -0.57 -0.13
N ILE A 78 9.13 -1.16 -1.20
CA ILE A 78 8.80 -2.53 -1.61
C ILE A 78 9.05 -3.56 -0.48
N PRO A 79 10.17 -3.49 0.28
CA PRO A 79 10.39 -4.44 1.38
C PRO A 79 9.29 -4.39 2.46
N GLU A 80 8.69 -3.22 2.68
CA GLU A 80 7.58 -3.08 3.65
C GLU A 80 6.28 -3.67 3.11
N PHE A 81 6.02 -3.53 1.80
CA PHE A 81 4.92 -4.24 1.16
C PHE A 81 5.10 -5.76 1.30
N GLU A 82 6.27 -6.28 0.96
CA GLU A 82 6.56 -7.71 1.10
C GLU A 82 6.45 -8.20 2.54
N ARG A 83 6.90 -7.41 3.52
CA ARG A 83 6.78 -7.74 4.95
C ARG A 83 5.33 -7.94 5.36
N VAL A 84 4.40 -7.11 4.86
CA VAL A 84 2.97 -7.24 5.19
C VAL A 84 2.34 -8.42 4.44
N VAL A 85 2.73 -8.67 3.19
CA VAL A 85 2.19 -9.78 2.39
C VAL A 85 2.67 -11.15 2.87
N LYS A 86 3.92 -11.26 3.33
CA LYS A 86 4.54 -12.53 3.79
C LYS A 86 4.10 -12.97 5.18
N ARG A 87 3.17 -12.25 5.83
CA ARG A 87 2.71 -12.53 7.19
C ARG A 87 1.60 -13.55 7.25
#